data_AF-A0A834VZQ6-F1
#
_entry.id   AF-A0A834VZQ6-F1
#
_cell.length_a   1.000
_cell.length_b   1.000
_cell.length_c   1.000
_cell.angle_alpha   90.00
_cell.angle_beta   90.00
_cell.angle_gamma   90.00
#
_symmetry.space_group_name_H-M   'P 1'
#
loop_
_entity.id
_entity.type
_entity.pdbx_description
1 polymer ?
#
loop_
_entity_poly.entity_id
_entity_poly.type
_entity_poly.pdbx_seq_one_letter_code
_entity_poly.pdbx_strand_id
1 'polypeptide(L)'
;MSIMAKAQMRLARLDEMRQAAKTGVEKRYENERVKLGTKVESRVQQAEANRMLILKAHRQRRASMRDRSSQSLTRRMARESKYKEKIRAAIHQKRAAAETKRLGLLEAEKKRAHARVSQVQHVAKSVSHQREIERRKMKDQLEDRLQRAKKQRAEYLRQRGRLHGYVREDRNRLPKQAEVLSRKLASWPSLQILNPNLIASFRCWRQFLSVKKTTFALAKAYDELGISQKSVKSMPFEQIALLIESASTLQTAKALLDRIESRLKVSRVVSPANHLSTLDNIDHLLKRVASPKKRATPRSSVRTREAKRVRSVRESTRSPPRLTRYPVRVVFCAYMILGHPDAVFSGMGEREIALAKSAEEFVKMFELLLKIIQEGPVQSSDKESDSVALKRCTFRSQLVAFDKAWCSYLNCFAVWKVKDAQSLEEDLVRAACQLEASMIQTCKLTPEGGSDRLTHDMKAIQHQVIILVNCSKLS
;
A
#
# COMPACT_ATOMS: atom_id res chain seq x y z
N MET A 1 -71.16 -62.19 -127.82
CA MET A 1 -70.57 -61.45 -126.68
C MET A 1 -70.91 -59.97 -126.79
N SER A 2 -71.81 -59.48 -125.94
CA SER A 2 -72.50 -58.18 -126.02
C SER A 2 -71.60 -56.95 -125.82
N ILE A 3 -71.91 -55.84 -126.50
CA ILE A 3 -71.21 -54.54 -126.48
C ILE A 3 -71.02 -54.00 -125.04
N MET A 4 -71.96 -54.28 -124.14
CA MET A 4 -71.86 -53.92 -122.71
C MET A 4 -70.63 -54.50 -122.02
N ALA A 5 -70.28 -55.76 -122.30
CA ALA A 5 -69.15 -56.42 -121.64
C ALA A 5 -67.80 -55.76 -122.01
N LYS A 6 -67.67 -55.27 -123.25
CA LYS A 6 -66.49 -54.50 -123.69
C LYS A 6 -66.41 -53.11 -123.04
N ALA A 7 -67.54 -52.45 -122.80
CA ALA A 7 -67.58 -51.17 -122.11
C ALA A 7 -67.27 -51.30 -120.61
N GLN A 8 -67.81 -52.33 -119.95
CA GLN A 8 -67.52 -52.64 -118.55
C GLN A 8 -66.03 -52.99 -118.33
N MET A 9 -65.42 -53.78 -119.22
CA MET A 9 -63.97 -54.03 -119.16
C MET A 9 -63.11 -52.76 -119.34
N ARG A 10 -63.54 -51.81 -120.19
CA ARG A 10 -62.83 -50.53 -120.36
C ARG A 10 -62.94 -49.64 -119.13
N LEU A 11 -64.12 -49.56 -118.52
CA LEU A 11 -64.34 -48.82 -117.26
C LEU A 11 -63.53 -49.43 -116.11
N ALA A 12 -63.51 -50.77 -115.98
CA ALA A 12 -62.70 -51.46 -114.98
C ALA A 12 -61.20 -51.15 -115.14
N ARG A 13 -60.66 -51.17 -116.37
CA ARG A 13 -59.26 -50.77 -116.62
C ARG A 13 -58.96 -49.31 -116.29
N LEU A 14 -59.88 -48.39 -116.57
CA LEU A 14 -59.70 -46.97 -116.22
C LEU A 14 -59.74 -46.76 -114.71
N ASP A 15 -60.60 -47.49 -113.99
CA ASP A 15 -60.67 -47.43 -112.54
C ASP A 15 -59.44 -48.07 -111.89
N GLU A 16 -58.94 -49.20 -112.41
CA GLU A 16 -57.65 -49.78 -112.02
C GLU A 16 -56.49 -48.79 -112.19
N MET A 17 -56.42 -48.09 -113.33
CA MET A 17 -55.41 -47.05 -113.57
C MET A 17 -55.55 -45.88 -112.59
N ARG A 18 -56.77 -45.47 -112.26
CA ARG A 18 -57.03 -44.40 -111.28
C ARG A 18 -56.64 -44.82 -109.87
N GLN A 19 -56.99 -46.04 -109.44
CA GLN A 19 -56.60 -46.58 -108.14
C GLN A 19 -55.09 -46.79 -108.03
N ALA A 20 -54.43 -47.26 -109.10
CA ALA A 20 -52.97 -47.37 -109.17
C ALA A 20 -52.29 -45.99 -109.08
N ALA A 21 -52.83 -44.97 -109.73
CA ALA A 21 -52.32 -43.60 -109.63
C ALA A 21 -52.51 -43.02 -108.22
N LYS A 22 -53.68 -43.21 -107.60
CA LYS A 22 -53.98 -42.77 -106.23
C LYS A 22 -53.07 -43.44 -105.20
N THR A 23 -52.96 -44.77 -105.25
CA THR A 23 -52.07 -45.54 -104.37
C THR A 23 -50.60 -45.19 -104.61
N GLY A 24 -50.20 -44.88 -105.84
CA GLY A 24 -48.86 -44.37 -106.16
C GLY A 24 -48.56 -43.00 -105.53
N VAL A 25 -49.53 -42.08 -105.52
CA VAL A 25 -49.41 -40.78 -104.83
C VAL A 25 -49.36 -40.96 -103.32
N GLU A 26 -50.23 -41.77 -102.74
CA GLU A 26 -50.25 -42.07 -101.30
C GLU A 26 -48.93 -42.70 -100.84
N LYS A 27 -48.40 -43.69 -101.58
CA LYS A 27 -47.09 -44.28 -101.29
C LYS A 27 -45.95 -43.26 -101.36
N ARG A 28 -45.99 -42.30 -102.28
CA ARG A 28 -44.99 -41.22 -102.35
C ARG A 28 -45.07 -40.30 -101.13
N TYR A 29 -46.27 -39.90 -100.75
CA TYR A 29 -46.50 -39.05 -99.58
C TYR A 29 -46.07 -39.75 -98.28
N GLU A 30 -46.41 -41.02 -98.11
CA GLU A 30 -46.00 -41.80 -96.94
C GLU A 30 -44.47 -41.97 -96.88
N ASN A 31 -43.84 -42.28 -98.01
CA ASN A 31 -42.38 -42.34 -98.11
C ASN A 31 -41.71 -40.99 -97.78
N GLU A 32 -42.29 -39.88 -98.20
CA GLU A 32 -41.79 -38.54 -97.90
C GLU A 32 -41.96 -38.19 -96.42
N ARG A 33 -43.11 -38.53 -95.82
CA ARG A 33 -43.34 -38.38 -94.38
C ARG A 33 -42.34 -39.17 -93.55
N VAL A 34 -42.07 -40.44 -93.90
CA VAL A 34 -41.08 -41.27 -93.20
C VAL A 34 -39.67 -40.68 -93.33
N LYS A 35 -39.28 -40.22 -94.52
CA LYS A 35 -37.98 -39.56 -94.75
C LYS A 35 -37.84 -38.26 -93.95
N LEU A 36 -38.90 -37.46 -93.87
CA LEU A 36 -38.91 -36.23 -93.09
C LEU A 36 -38.90 -36.54 -91.58
N GLY A 37 -39.68 -37.52 -91.13
CA GLY A 37 -39.71 -37.97 -89.73
C GLY A 37 -38.32 -38.40 -89.24
N THR A 38 -37.65 -39.29 -89.98
CA THR A 38 -36.28 -39.73 -89.66
C THR A 38 -35.26 -38.59 -89.68
N LYS A 39 -35.41 -37.61 -90.59
CA LYS A 39 -34.57 -36.40 -90.64
C LYS A 39 -34.82 -35.46 -89.45
N VAL A 40 -36.05 -35.34 -88.99
CA VAL A 40 -36.39 -34.55 -87.79
C VAL A 40 -35.86 -35.24 -86.54
N GLU A 41 -36.08 -36.54 -86.38
CA GLU A 41 -35.61 -37.33 -85.24
C GLU A 41 -34.08 -37.27 -85.11
N SER A 42 -33.35 -37.48 -86.20
CA SER A 42 -31.88 -37.36 -86.20
C SER A 42 -31.39 -35.96 -85.82
N ARG A 43 -32.08 -34.89 -86.28
CA ARG A 43 -31.75 -33.51 -85.89
C ARG A 43 -32.05 -33.23 -84.41
N VAL A 44 -33.13 -33.77 -83.87
CA VAL A 44 -33.47 -33.64 -82.44
C VAL A 44 -32.42 -34.35 -81.59
N GLN A 45 -32.07 -35.60 -81.93
CA GLN A 45 -31.01 -36.34 -81.23
C GLN A 45 -29.66 -35.60 -81.28
N GLN A 46 -29.31 -35.02 -82.44
CA GLN A 46 -28.11 -34.21 -82.59
C GLN A 46 -28.17 -32.94 -81.72
N ALA A 47 -29.31 -32.26 -81.66
CA ALA A 47 -29.49 -31.06 -80.83
C ALA A 47 -29.41 -31.38 -79.33
N GLU A 48 -29.98 -32.51 -78.89
CA GLU A 48 -29.89 -32.99 -77.51
C GLU A 48 -28.45 -33.37 -77.13
N ALA A 49 -27.73 -34.07 -78.00
CA ALA A 49 -26.32 -34.37 -77.82
C ALA A 49 -25.48 -33.08 -77.68
N ASN A 50 -25.71 -32.10 -78.56
CA ASN A 50 -25.05 -30.79 -78.49
C ASN A 50 -25.38 -30.05 -77.19
N ARG A 51 -26.66 -30.04 -76.76
CA ARG A 51 -27.09 -29.44 -75.49
C ARG A 51 -26.38 -30.08 -74.31
N MET A 52 -26.26 -31.41 -74.29
CA MET A 52 -25.57 -32.14 -73.23
C MET A 52 -24.07 -31.85 -73.18
N LEU A 53 -23.41 -31.73 -74.34
CA LEU A 53 -22.00 -31.32 -74.43
C LEU A 53 -21.78 -29.92 -73.86
N ILE A 54 -22.63 -28.96 -74.22
CA ILE A 54 -22.58 -27.58 -73.70
C ILE A 54 -22.75 -27.57 -72.18
N LEU A 55 -23.75 -28.28 -71.66
CA LEU A 55 -23.99 -28.36 -70.22
C LEU A 55 -22.82 -29.01 -69.47
N LYS A 56 -22.25 -30.09 -70.02
CA LYS A 56 -21.06 -30.76 -69.45
C LYS A 56 -19.86 -29.81 -69.41
N ALA A 57 -19.59 -29.10 -70.51
CA ALA A 57 -18.53 -28.11 -70.58
C ALA A 57 -18.72 -26.98 -69.56
N HIS A 58 -19.94 -26.45 -69.41
CA HIS A 58 -20.23 -25.43 -68.40
C HIS A 58 -20.09 -25.94 -66.96
N ARG A 59 -20.50 -27.19 -66.67
CA ARG A 59 -20.30 -27.81 -65.36
C ARG A 59 -18.80 -27.96 -65.06
N GLN A 60 -18.01 -28.44 -66.01
CA GLN A 60 -16.56 -28.58 -65.86
C GLN A 60 -15.84 -27.24 -65.67
N ARG A 61 -16.22 -26.20 -66.43
CA ARG A 61 -15.67 -24.84 -66.23
C ARG A 61 -16.00 -24.30 -64.84
N ARG A 62 -17.23 -24.48 -64.36
CA ARG A 62 -17.60 -24.04 -63.00
C ARG A 62 -16.86 -24.83 -61.92
N ALA A 63 -16.70 -26.14 -62.08
CA ALA A 63 -15.94 -26.97 -61.15
C ALA A 63 -14.47 -26.52 -61.09
N SER A 64 -13.80 -26.42 -62.23
CA SER A 64 -12.39 -25.97 -62.28
C SER A 64 -12.18 -24.55 -61.71
N MET A 65 -13.13 -23.63 -61.90
CA MET A 65 -13.08 -22.30 -61.28
C MET A 65 -13.22 -22.36 -59.76
N ARG A 66 -14.11 -23.21 -59.23
CA ARG A 66 -14.26 -23.43 -57.79
C ARG A 66 -12.99 -24.06 -57.20
N ASP A 67 -12.41 -25.05 -57.87
CA ASP A 67 -11.18 -25.71 -57.43
C ASP A 67 -9.98 -24.77 -57.44
N ARG A 68 -9.85 -23.92 -58.46
CA ARG A 68 -8.80 -22.89 -58.48
C ARG A 68 -8.96 -21.89 -57.34
N SER A 69 -10.21 -21.48 -57.07
CA SER A 69 -10.50 -20.54 -55.99
C SER A 69 -10.23 -21.14 -54.61
N SER A 70 -10.63 -22.39 -54.37
CA SER A 70 -10.37 -23.11 -53.12
C SER A 70 -8.89 -23.35 -52.90
N GLN A 71 -8.15 -23.79 -53.93
CA GLN A 71 -6.69 -23.97 -53.84
C GLN A 71 -5.96 -22.65 -53.56
N SER A 72 -6.36 -21.55 -54.21
CA SER A 72 -5.80 -20.22 -53.95
C SER A 72 -6.02 -19.80 -52.50
N LEU A 73 -7.23 -19.98 -51.99
CA LEU A 73 -7.59 -19.63 -50.61
C LEU A 73 -6.81 -20.47 -49.59
N THR A 74 -6.70 -21.79 -49.80
CA THR A 74 -5.89 -22.68 -48.95
C THR A 74 -4.41 -22.28 -48.94
N ARG A 75 -3.84 -21.92 -50.11
CA ARG A 75 -2.46 -21.42 -50.20
C ARG A 75 -2.28 -20.10 -49.44
N ARG A 76 -3.25 -19.18 -49.51
CA ARG A 76 -3.23 -17.92 -48.76
C ARG A 76 -3.29 -18.19 -47.25
N MET A 77 -4.23 -19.02 -46.80
CA MET A 77 -4.34 -19.38 -45.38
C MET A 77 -3.06 -20.05 -44.85
N ALA A 78 -2.43 -20.93 -45.63
CA ALA A 78 -1.18 -21.57 -45.25
C ALA A 78 -0.03 -20.56 -45.08
N ARG A 79 0.07 -19.55 -45.96
CA ARG A 79 1.06 -18.46 -45.84
C ARG A 79 0.81 -17.58 -44.62
N GLU A 80 -0.44 -17.19 -44.39
CA GLU A 80 -0.83 -16.38 -43.23
C GLU A 80 -0.61 -17.13 -41.91
N SER A 81 -0.93 -18.43 -41.87
CA SER A 81 -0.67 -19.29 -40.70
C SER A 81 0.83 -19.36 -40.38
N LYS A 82 1.67 -19.64 -41.39
CA LYS A 82 3.15 -19.64 -41.23
C LYS A 82 3.70 -18.29 -40.75
N TYR A 83 3.15 -17.18 -41.26
CA TYR A 83 3.56 -15.85 -40.81
C TYR A 83 3.19 -15.60 -39.34
N LYS A 84 1.95 -15.92 -38.94
CA LYS A 84 1.49 -15.81 -37.56
C LYS A 84 2.33 -16.67 -36.61
N GLU A 85 2.70 -17.88 -37.03
CA GLU A 85 3.56 -18.78 -36.27
C GLU A 85 4.95 -18.18 -36.05
N LYS A 86 5.58 -17.62 -37.10
CA LYS A 86 6.87 -16.92 -36.99
C LYS A 86 6.80 -15.72 -36.04
N ILE A 87 5.73 -14.93 -36.08
CA ILE A 87 5.54 -13.82 -35.14
C ILE A 87 5.43 -14.33 -33.72
N ARG A 88 4.61 -15.36 -33.47
CA ARG A 88 4.46 -15.95 -32.13
C ARG A 88 5.81 -16.46 -31.61
N ALA A 89 6.55 -17.21 -32.43
CA ALA A 89 7.88 -17.68 -32.08
C ALA A 89 8.85 -16.53 -31.73
N ALA A 90 8.85 -15.45 -32.53
CA ALA A 90 9.68 -14.27 -32.26
C ALA A 90 9.28 -13.55 -30.96
N ILE A 91 7.99 -13.45 -30.65
CA ILE A 91 7.50 -12.88 -29.39
C ILE A 91 7.94 -13.75 -28.21
N HIS A 92 7.78 -15.07 -28.29
CA HIS A 92 8.21 -15.98 -27.24
C HIS A 92 9.72 -15.93 -27.02
N GLN A 93 10.52 -15.88 -28.08
CA GLN A 93 11.97 -15.73 -27.98
C GLN A 93 12.38 -14.41 -27.32
N LYS A 94 11.72 -13.30 -27.68
CA LYS A 94 11.97 -12.00 -27.04
C LYS A 94 11.60 -12.00 -25.56
N ARG A 95 10.48 -12.63 -25.19
CA ARG A 95 10.06 -12.78 -23.79
C ARG A 95 11.05 -13.64 -23.00
N ALA A 96 11.42 -14.80 -23.52
CA ALA A 96 12.41 -15.67 -22.89
C ALA A 96 13.76 -14.96 -22.70
N ALA A 97 14.25 -14.23 -23.71
CA ALA A 97 15.48 -13.46 -23.61
C ALA A 97 15.39 -12.30 -22.60
N ALA A 98 14.22 -11.67 -22.43
CA ALA A 98 14.00 -10.66 -21.41
C ALA A 98 13.97 -11.28 -20.00
N GLU A 99 13.33 -12.44 -19.84
CA GLU A 99 13.25 -13.15 -18.57
C GLU A 99 14.62 -13.67 -18.11
N THR A 100 15.43 -14.24 -19.01
CA THR A 100 16.80 -14.66 -18.67
C THR A 100 17.66 -13.48 -18.23
N LYS A 101 17.57 -12.32 -18.91
CA LYS A 101 18.25 -11.09 -18.47
C LYS A 101 17.78 -10.62 -17.10
N ARG A 102 16.46 -10.62 -16.86
CA ARG A 102 15.88 -10.23 -15.57
C ARG A 102 16.36 -11.15 -14.44
N LEU A 103 16.33 -12.46 -14.66
CA LEU A 103 16.82 -13.44 -13.69
C LEU A 103 18.32 -13.29 -13.43
N GLY A 104 19.13 -13.07 -14.46
CA GLY A 104 20.56 -12.84 -14.31
C GLY A 104 20.89 -11.60 -13.47
N LEU A 105 20.15 -10.50 -13.64
CA LEU A 105 20.31 -9.30 -12.82
C LEU A 105 19.93 -9.57 -11.35
N LEU A 106 18.81 -10.24 -11.11
CA LEU A 106 18.35 -10.58 -9.76
C LEU A 106 19.34 -11.51 -9.04
N GLU A 107 19.89 -12.50 -9.74
CA GLU A 107 20.92 -13.37 -9.17
C GLU A 107 22.20 -12.60 -8.83
N ALA A 108 22.63 -11.68 -9.70
CA ALA A 108 23.79 -10.83 -9.43
C ALA A 108 23.57 -9.93 -8.20
N GLU A 109 22.39 -9.34 -8.06
CA GLU A 109 22.02 -8.55 -6.87
C GLU A 109 22.00 -9.41 -5.60
N LYS A 110 21.39 -10.60 -5.67
CA LYS A 110 21.39 -11.57 -4.56
C LYS A 110 22.81 -11.95 -4.14
N LYS A 111 23.70 -12.24 -5.09
CA LYS A 111 25.12 -12.56 -4.83
C LYS A 111 25.85 -11.38 -4.18
N ARG A 112 25.65 -10.14 -4.67
CA ARG A 112 26.22 -8.92 -4.08
C ARG A 112 25.71 -8.68 -2.66
N ALA A 113 24.42 -8.88 -2.41
CA ALA A 113 23.83 -8.74 -1.08
C ALA A 113 24.42 -9.77 -0.11
N HIS A 114 24.53 -11.03 -0.51
CA HIS A 114 25.17 -12.07 0.30
C HIS A 114 26.63 -11.73 0.61
N ALA A 115 27.42 -11.28 -0.37
CA ALA A 115 28.80 -10.87 -0.15
C ALA A 115 28.93 -9.74 0.89
N ARG A 116 28.05 -8.73 0.83
CA ARG A 116 28.00 -7.64 1.82
C ARG A 116 27.68 -8.18 3.23
N VAL A 117 26.71 -9.09 3.35
CA VAL A 117 26.35 -9.70 4.63
C VAL A 117 27.52 -10.52 5.18
N SER A 118 28.18 -11.33 4.36
CA SER A 118 29.37 -12.10 4.76
C SER A 118 30.50 -11.19 5.25
N GLN A 119 30.72 -10.05 4.58
CA GLN A 119 31.71 -9.06 5.01
C GLN A 119 31.34 -8.45 6.37
N VAL A 120 30.08 -8.05 6.57
CA VAL A 120 29.60 -7.52 7.86
C VAL A 120 29.74 -8.56 8.97
N GLN A 121 29.41 -9.82 8.70
CA GLN A 121 29.58 -10.91 9.66
C GLN A 121 31.04 -11.13 10.03
N HIS A 122 31.96 -11.10 9.06
CA HIS A 122 33.39 -11.22 9.31
C HIS A 122 33.90 -10.07 10.20
N VAL A 123 33.52 -8.83 9.88
CA VAL A 123 33.88 -7.66 10.70
C VAL A 123 33.31 -7.76 12.10
N ALA A 124 32.04 -8.17 12.25
CA ALA A 124 31.41 -8.36 13.56
C ALA A 124 32.13 -9.42 14.40
N LYS A 125 32.52 -10.55 13.80
CA LYS A 125 33.31 -11.60 14.47
C LYS A 125 34.68 -11.08 14.91
N SER A 126 35.39 -10.34 14.04
CA SER A 126 36.67 -9.72 14.37
C SER A 126 36.56 -8.72 15.53
N VAL A 127 35.58 -7.83 15.51
CA VAL A 127 35.33 -6.87 16.60
C VAL A 127 34.97 -7.59 17.90
N SER A 128 34.16 -8.65 17.84
CA SER A 128 33.82 -9.45 19.01
C SER A 128 35.05 -10.14 19.60
N HIS A 129 35.91 -10.71 18.74
CA HIS A 129 37.14 -11.35 19.16
C HIS A 129 38.10 -10.35 19.82
N GLN A 130 38.24 -9.16 19.22
CA GLN A 130 39.06 -8.07 19.78
C GLN A 130 38.58 -7.65 21.17
N ARG A 131 37.27 -7.44 21.34
CA ARG A 131 36.67 -7.13 22.65
C ARG A 131 36.88 -8.23 23.67
N GLU A 132 36.85 -9.49 23.24
CA GLU A 132 37.12 -10.62 24.12
C GLU A 132 38.58 -10.66 24.60
N ILE A 133 39.53 -10.37 23.71
CA ILE A 133 40.95 -10.22 24.08
C ILE A 133 41.12 -9.08 25.10
N GLU A 134 40.51 -7.93 24.87
CA GLU A 134 40.57 -6.79 25.80
C GLU A 134 39.96 -7.13 27.15
N ARG A 135 38.83 -7.85 27.18
CA ARG A 135 38.22 -8.34 28.43
C ARG A 135 39.16 -9.25 29.20
N ARG A 136 39.83 -10.19 28.52
CA ARG A 136 40.82 -11.10 29.14
C ARG A 136 41.99 -10.31 29.73
N LYS A 137 42.57 -9.39 28.96
CA LYS A 137 43.65 -8.50 29.44
C LYS A 137 43.25 -7.72 30.69
N MET A 138 42.04 -7.15 30.72
CA MET A 138 41.55 -6.41 31.89
C MET A 138 41.33 -7.33 33.10
N LYS A 139 40.87 -8.56 32.87
CA LYS A 139 40.72 -9.57 33.92
C LYS A 139 42.07 -9.92 34.54
N ASP A 140 43.06 -10.22 33.71
CA ASP A 140 44.41 -10.57 34.15
C ASP A 140 45.05 -9.41 34.94
N GLN A 141 44.88 -8.17 34.46
CA GLN A 141 45.35 -6.98 35.19
C GLN A 141 44.68 -6.82 36.57
N LEU A 142 43.39 -7.12 36.69
CA LEU A 142 42.68 -7.06 37.97
C LEU A 142 43.14 -8.18 38.91
N GLU A 143 43.34 -9.39 38.39
CA GLU A 143 43.89 -10.51 39.16
C GLU A 143 45.30 -10.17 39.68
N ASP A 144 46.17 -9.64 38.83
CA ASP A 144 47.52 -9.19 39.22
C ASP A 144 47.47 -8.13 40.33
N ARG A 145 46.61 -7.12 40.21
CA ARG A 145 46.44 -6.08 41.24
C ARG A 145 45.92 -6.67 42.54
N LEU A 146 44.99 -7.62 42.46
CA LEU A 146 44.44 -8.30 43.62
C LEU A 146 45.48 -9.16 44.32
N GLN A 147 46.33 -9.87 43.57
CA GLN A 147 47.46 -10.62 44.11
C GLN A 147 48.50 -9.70 44.77
N ARG A 148 48.84 -8.56 44.14
CA ARG A 148 49.72 -7.55 44.76
C ARG A 148 49.13 -7.00 46.06
N ALA A 149 47.85 -6.66 46.07
CA ALA A 149 47.17 -6.18 47.28
C ALA A 149 47.14 -7.25 48.38
N LYS A 150 46.95 -8.54 48.03
CA LYS A 150 47.07 -9.66 48.97
C LYS A 150 48.47 -9.76 49.56
N LYS A 151 49.52 -9.66 48.74
CA LYS A 151 50.92 -9.66 49.19
C LYS A 151 51.21 -8.48 50.12
N GLN A 152 50.84 -7.27 49.73
CA GLN A 152 50.99 -6.07 50.55
C GLN A 152 50.23 -6.17 51.88
N ARG A 153 49.02 -6.74 51.87
CA ARG A 153 48.25 -6.97 53.11
C ARG A 153 48.94 -8.00 54.00
N ALA A 154 49.49 -9.08 53.45
CA ALA A 154 50.23 -10.07 54.21
C ALA A 154 51.51 -9.48 54.82
N GLU A 155 52.22 -8.62 54.07
CA GLU A 155 53.38 -7.86 54.55
C GLU A 155 52.99 -6.86 55.65
N TYR A 156 51.92 -6.09 55.45
CA TYR A 156 51.40 -5.16 56.46
C TYR A 156 50.98 -5.89 57.74
N LEU A 157 50.33 -7.05 57.63
CA LEU A 157 49.99 -7.87 58.80
C LEU A 157 51.23 -8.44 59.49
N ARG A 158 52.27 -8.84 58.74
CA ARG A 158 53.58 -9.21 59.30
C ARG A 158 54.24 -8.06 60.04
N GLN A 159 54.15 -6.82 59.53
CA GLN A 159 54.66 -5.62 60.18
C GLN A 159 53.83 -5.23 61.42
N ARG A 160 52.50 -5.36 61.36
CA ARG A 160 51.58 -5.09 62.49
C ARG A 160 51.71 -6.12 63.62
N GLY A 161 52.09 -7.36 63.29
CA GLY A 161 52.48 -8.37 64.28
C GLY A 161 53.77 -8.02 65.04
N ARG A 162 54.58 -7.07 64.55
CA ARG A 162 55.79 -6.57 65.23
C ARG A 162 55.60 -5.25 65.98
N LEU A 163 54.47 -4.55 65.78
CA LEU A 163 54.21 -3.23 66.34
C LEU A 163 52.80 -3.21 66.96
N HIS A 164 52.64 -3.84 68.13
CA HIS A 164 51.49 -3.60 68.99
C HIS A 164 51.90 -2.65 70.11
N GLY A 165 51.59 -1.37 69.92
CA GLY A 165 51.74 -0.33 70.92
C GLY A 165 51.18 0.98 70.38
N TYR A 166 49.95 1.29 70.81
CA TYR A 166 49.25 2.58 70.64
C TYR A 166 48.88 3.03 69.23
N VAL A 167 47.58 3.21 69.00
CA VAL A 167 46.93 4.52 68.80
C VAL A 167 45.49 4.27 68.36
N ARG A 168 44.59 4.74 69.21
CA ARG A 168 43.15 4.91 68.98
C ARG A 168 42.97 6.25 68.28
N GLU A 169 42.24 6.26 67.17
CA GLU A 169 41.33 7.33 66.67
C GLU A 169 41.36 7.48 65.14
N ASP A 170 40.18 7.36 64.54
CA ASP A 170 39.53 8.45 63.77
C ASP A 170 38.26 7.86 63.10
N ARG A 171 37.14 7.89 63.81
CA ARG A 171 35.84 7.37 63.34
C ARG A 171 35.04 8.41 62.53
N ASN A 172 35.64 9.54 62.14
CA ASN A 172 34.95 10.66 61.50
C ASN A 172 35.25 10.87 60.01
N ARG A 173 36.04 10.00 59.36
CA ARG A 173 36.32 10.07 57.90
C ARG A 173 35.36 9.27 57.00
N LEU A 174 34.50 8.42 57.57
CA LEU A 174 33.63 7.52 56.81
C LEU A 174 32.51 8.23 55.99
N PRO A 175 31.89 9.35 56.44
CA PRO A 175 30.80 9.99 55.70
C PRO A 175 31.26 10.71 54.42
N LYS A 176 32.46 11.33 54.44
CA LYS A 176 33.00 12.08 53.30
C LYS A 176 33.46 11.16 52.16
N GLN A 177 33.88 9.95 52.48
CA GLN A 177 34.31 8.95 51.50
C GLN A 177 33.11 8.37 50.73
N ALA A 178 31.95 8.23 51.38
CA ALA A 178 30.70 7.77 50.76
C ALA A 178 30.13 8.78 49.72
N GLU A 179 30.26 10.09 49.97
CA GLU A 179 29.87 11.12 48.99
C GLU A 179 30.80 11.19 47.78
N VAL A 180 32.11 10.97 47.98
CA VAL A 180 33.09 10.92 46.89
C VAL A 180 32.90 9.66 46.04
N LEU A 181 32.52 8.53 46.64
CA LEU A 181 32.17 7.31 45.92
C LEU A 181 30.88 7.47 45.10
N SER A 182 29.89 8.18 45.63
CA SER A 182 28.65 8.53 44.93
C SER A 182 28.90 9.39 43.68
N ARG A 183 29.83 10.35 43.75
CA ARG A 183 30.24 11.16 42.59
C ARG A 183 31.11 10.40 41.59
N LYS A 184 31.98 9.49 42.05
CA LYS A 184 32.83 8.66 41.18
C LYS A 184 32.02 7.61 40.41
N LEU A 185 31.06 6.94 41.04
CA LEU A 185 30.17 5.98 40.38
C LEU A 185 29.31 6.62 39.26
N ALA A 186 28.98 7.90 39.38
CA ALA A 186 28.26 8.66 38.37
C ALA A 186 29.11 9.03 37.13
N SER A 187 30.44 8.93 37.20
CA SER A 187 31.37 9.30 36.14
C SER A 187 31.88 8.11 35.31
N TRP A 188 31.54 6.88 35.68
CA TRP A 188 32.06 5.68 35.02
C TRP A 188 31.30 5.38 33.71
N PRO A 189 31.94 5.51 32.54
CA PRO A 189 31.34 5.09 31.27
C PRO A 189 31.19 3.55 31.19
N SER A 190 31.96 2.82 32.00
CA SER A 190 32.06 1.36 31.97
C SER A 190 30.89 0.61 32.63
N LEU A 191 29.95 1.31 33.28
CA LEU A 191 28.69 0.70 33.76
C LEU A 191 27.58 0.67 32.69
N GLN A 192 27.86 1.08 31.45
CA GLN A 192 26.93 0.89 30.31
C GLN A 192 26.71 -0.58 29.94
N ILE A 193 27.56 -1.50 30.42
CA ILE A 193 27.52 -2.91 30.03
C ILE A 193 26.90 -3.81 31.12
N LEU A 194 26.79 -3.33 32.37
CA LEU A 194 26.46 -4.20 33.51
C LEU A 194 25.02 -4.14 34.01
N ASN A 195 24.22 -3.11 33.68
CA ASN A 195 22.76 -3.14 33.88
C ASN A 195 22.06 -1.93 33.22
N PRO A 196 21.43 -2.07 32.04
CA PRO A 196 20.67 -0.98 31.40
C PRO A 196 19.48 -0.50 32.26
N ASN A 197 19.05 -1.33 33.21
CA ASN A 197 17.92 -1.11 34.13
C ASN A 197 18.18 0.00 35.15
N LEU A 198 19.43 0.15 35.63
CA LEU A 198 19.79 1.19 36.60
C LEU A 198 19.81 2.58 35.92
N ILE A 199 20.31 2.63 34.69
CA ILE A 199 20.45 3.88 33.91
C ILE A 199 19.09 4.46 33.53
N ALA A 200 18.08 3.63 33.22
CA ALA A 200 16.72 4.09 32.94
C ALA A 200 16.07 4.75 34.16
N SER A 201 16.23 4.16 35.35
CA SER A 201 15.76 4.72 36.62
C SER A 201 16.48 6.04 36.98
N PHE A 202 17.80 6.10 36.80
CA PHE A 202 18.57 7.33 36.99
C PHE A 202 18.21 8.45 36.00
N ARG A 203 17.90 8.12 34.74
CA ARG A 203 17.38 9.09 33.75
C ARG A 203 16.00 9.60 34.12
N CYS A 204 15.10 8.74 34.59
CA CYS A 204 13.77 9.13 35.05
C CYS A 204 13.82 10.01 36.31
N TRP A 205 14.80 9.76 37.19
CA TRP A 205 15.10 10.59 38.36
C TRP A 205 15.68 11.95 37.98
N ARG A 206 16.64 12.00 37.04
CA ARG A 206 17.15 13.29 36.50
C ARG A 206 16.07 14.10 35.79
N GLN A 207 15.18 13.44 35.06
CA GLN A 207 14.06 14.14 34.39
C GLN A 207 13.06 14.70 35.41
N PHE A 208 12.80 13.97 36.50
CA PHE A 208 12.04 14.46 37.65
C PHE A 208 12.67 15.72 38.26
N LEU A 209 13.99 15.73 38.47
CA LEU A 209 14.72 16.88 38.98
C LEU A 209 14.75 18.06 38.00
N SER A 210 14.80 17.81 36.69
CA SER A 210 14.86 18.86 35.65
C SER A 210 13.53 19.59 35.44
N VAL A 211 12.39 18.93 35.62
CA VAL A 211 11.05 19.49 35.36
C VAL A 211 10.47 20.18 36.62
N LYS A 212 11.05 19.96 37.81
CA LYS A 212 10.66 20.54 39.11
C LYS A 212 9.17 20.39 39.50
N LYS A 213 8.35 19.65 38.74
CA LYS A 213 6.92 19.43 38.99
C LYS A 213 6.66 17.96 39.34
N THR A 214 5.86 17.72 40.38
CA THR A 214 5.42 16.36 40.76
C THR A 214 4.41 15.82 39.75
N THR A 215 4.25 14.49 39.67
CA THR A 215 3.20 13.89 38.80
C THR A 215 1.81 14.40 39.19
N PHE A 216 1.59 14.64 40.49
CA PHE A 216 0.39 15.30 41.03
C PHE A 216 0.21 16.73 40.49
N ALA A 217 1.24 17.57 40.55
CA ALA A 217 1.16 18.95 40.04
C ALA A 217 0.88 19.01 38.54
N LEU A 218 1.41 18.07 37.75
CA LEU A 218 1.11 17.96 36.31
C LEU A 218 -0.32 17.48 36.04
N ALA A 219 -0.83 16.54 36.85
CA ALA A 219 -2.21 16.08 36.74
C ALA A 219 -3.20 17.18 37.14
N LYS A 220 -2.89 17.97 38.17
CA LYS A 220 -3.71 19.13 38.58
C LYS A 220 -3.71 20.23 37.51
N ALA A 221 -2.56 20.55 36.94
CA ALA A 221 -2.46 21.50 35.83
C ALA A 221 -3.21 21.05 34.57
N TYR A 222 -3.33 19.73 34.33
CA TYR A 222 -4.14 19.18 33.24
C TYR A 222 -5.64 19.28 33.55
N ASP A 223 -6.03 19.00 34.79
CA ASP A 223 -7.43 19.11 35.24
C ASP A 223 -7.95 20.55 35.16
N GLU A 224 -7.10 21.53 35.47
CA GLU A 224 -7.36 22.97 35.29
C GLU A 224 -7.64 23.37 33.83
N LEU A 225 -7.30 22.54 32.84
CA LEU A 225 -7.67 22.78 31.43
C LEU A 225 -9.15 22.51 31.16
N GLY A 226 -9.86 21.86 32.09
CA GLY A 226 -11.29 21.57 31.96
C GLY A 226 -11.64 20.56 30.87
N ILE A 227 -10.68 19.76 30.40
CA ILE A 227 -10.89 18.75 29.35
C ILE A 227 -11.26 17.41 30.02
N SER A 228 -12.56 17.18 30.17
CA SER A 228 -13.14 15.94 30.70
C SER A 228 -14.22 15.36 29.79
N GLN A 229 -14.51 14.07 29.94
CA GLN A 229 -15.54 13.34 29.21
C GLN A 229 -16.89 14.05 29.25
N LYS A 230 -17.25 14.65 30.40
CA LYS A 230 -18.50 15.39 30.58
C LYS A 230 -18.48 16.71 29.84
N SER A 231 -17.42 17.52 30.04
CA SER A 231 -17.28 18.84 29.42
C SER A 231 -17.26 18.78 27.90
N VAL A 232 -16.62 17.76 27.33
CA VAL A 232 -16.43 17.59 25.89
C VAL A 232 -17.73 17.23 25.18
N LYS A 233 -18.65 16.53 25.84
CA LYS A 233 -19.98 16.24 25.29
C LYS A 233 -20.92 17.45 25.33
N SER A 234 -20.68 18.39 26.25
CA SER A 234 -21.54 19.57 26.44
C SER A 234 -21.09 20.82 25.69
N MET A 235 -19.83 20.88 25.27
CA MET A 235 -19.26 22.05 24.59
C MET A 235 -19.40 21.93 23.06
N PRO A 236 -19.50 23.03 22.30
CA PRO A 236 -19.46 23.01 20.83
C PRO A 236 -18.11 22.60 20.26
N PHE A 237 -18.12 22.07 19.03
CA PHE A 237 -16.92 21.56 18.34
C PHE A 237 -15.82 22.62 18.17
N GLU A 238 -16.20 23.86 17.87
CA GLU A 238 -15.27 24.96 17.65
C GLU A 238 -14.54 25.34 18.95
N GLN A 239 -15.23 25.25 20.09
CA GLN A 239 -14.65 25.59 21.39
C GLN A 239 -13.62 24.54 21.82
N ILE A 240 -13.92 23.24 21.63
CA ILE A 240 -12.94 22.18 21.93
C ILE A 240 -11.75 22.21 20.97
N ALA A 241 -11.97 22.51 19.69
CA ALA A 241 -10.90 22.65 18.70
C ALA A 241 -9.92 23.78 19.10
N LEU A 242 -10.43 24.95 19.46
CA LEU A 242 -9.62 26.08 19.94
C LEU A 242 -8.84 25.75 21.22
N LEU A 243 -9.47 25.07 22.18
CA LEU A 243 -8.82 24.66 23.43
C LEU A 243 -7.65 23.70 23.18
N ILE A 244 -7.84 22.69 22.31
CA ILE A 244 -6.85 21.67 21.97
C ILE A 244 -5.70 22.24 21.10
N GLU A 245 -5.96 23.28 20.31
CA GLU A 245 -4.93 23.96 19.50
C GLU A 245 -4.04 24.90 20.31
N SER A 246 -4.51 25.38 21.46
CA SER A 246 -3.75 26.32 22.28
C SER A 246 -2.40 25.75 22.74
N ALA A 247 -1.36 26.58 22.65
CA ALA A 247 0.01 26.17 22.94
C ALA A 247 0.21 25.75 24.41
N SER A 248 -0.51 26.40 25.34
CA SER A 248 -0.52 26.07 26.76
C SER A 248 -1.09 24.67 27.02
N THR A 249 -2.26 24.35 26.44
CA THR A 249 -2.90 23.03 26.54
C THR A 249 -2.00 21.93 25.98
N LEU A 250 -1.42 22.14 24.79
CA LEU A 250 -0.49 21.19 24.18
C LEU A 250 0.74 20.94 25.04
N GLN A 251 1.33 21.98 25.64
CA GLN A 251 2.52 21.85 26.49
C GLN A 251 2.21 21.16 27.82
N THR A 252 1.10 21.50 28.46
CA THR A 252 0.65 20.89 29.74
C THR A 252 0.35 19.40 29.56
N ALA A 253 -0.43 19.05 28.52
CA ALA A 253 -0.71 17.66 28.18
C ALA A 253 0.56 16.88 27.81
N LYS A 254 1.47 17.49 27.04
CA LYS A 254 2.77 16.87 26.71
C LYS A 254 3.58 16.54 27.96
N ALA A 255 3.68 17.48 28.90
CA ALA A 255 4.46 17.28 30.12
C ALA A 255 3.91 16.13 30.97
N LEU A 256 2.57 16.02 31.07
CA LEU A 256 1.91 14.93 31.77
C LEU A 256 2.13 13.58 31.05
N LEU A 257 1.91 13.51 29.74
CA LEU A 257 2.07 12.27 28.97
C LEU A 257 3.52 11.78 28.94
N ASP A 258 4.50 12.68 28.80
CA ASP A 258 5.93 12.35 28.91
C ASP A 258 6.25 11.77 30.30
N ARG A 259 5.57 12.27 31.35
CA ARG A 259 5.71 11.76 32.72
C ARG A 259 5.09 10.38 32.88
N ILE A 260 3.90 10.15 32.32
CA ILE A 260 3.23 8.84 32.30
C ILE A 260 4.08 7.81 31.54
N GLU A 261 4.61 8.18 30.38
CA GLU A 261 5.53 7.32 29.60
C GLU A 261 6.77 6.94 30.42
N SER A 262 7.35 7.91 31.14
CA SER A 262 8.50 7.67 32.02
C SER A 262 8.14 6.73 33.18
N ARG A 263 6.98 6.90 33.81
CA ARG A 263 6.49 6.03 34.90
C ARG A 263 6.20 4.62 34.41
N LEU A 264 5.65 4.47 33.20
CA LEU A 264 5.41 3.18 32.57
C LEU A 264 6.73 2.46 32.29
N LYS A 265 7.75 3.17 31.78
CA LYS A 265 9.11 2.63 31.59
C LYS A 265 9.72 2.13 32.89
N VAL A 266 9.57 2.87 34.00
CA VAL A 266 10.06 2.44 35.32
C VAL A 266 9.27 1.24 35.84
N SER A 267 7.94 1.23 35.70
CA SER A 267 7.09 0.09 36.10
C SER A 267 7.46 -1.21 35.38
N ARG A 268 7.88 -1.14 34.11
CA ARG A 268 8.37 -2.29 33.33
C ARG A 268 9.65 -2.89 33.91
N VAL A 269 10.53 -2.07 34.48
CA VAL A 269 11.82 -2.52 35.02
C VAL A 269 11.67 -3.22 36.37
N VAL A 270 10.66 -2.86 37.17
CA VAL A 270 10.50 -3.30 38.56
C VAL A 270 9.72 -4.63 38.70
N SER A 271 8.91 -5.05 37.72
CA SER A 271 8.36 -6.43 37.69
C SER A 271 8.28 -6.95 36.26
N PRO A 272 9.24 -7.80 35.86
CA PRO A 272 9.22 -8.48 34.56
C PRO A 272 8.25 -9.67 34.52
N ALA A 273 7.69 -10.08 35.66
CA ALA A 273 6.93 -11.32 35.77
C ALA A 273 5.47 -11.18 35.27
N ASN A 274 5.18 -11.97 34.24
CA ASN A 274 3.92 -12.64 33.88
C ASN A 274 2.85 -11.96 33.01
N HIS A 275 2.88 -10.66 32.65
CA HIS A 275 1.87 -10.11 31.71
C HIS A 275 2.36 -9.05 30.71
N LEU A 276 3.67 -8.86 30.52
CA LEU A 276 4.23 -7.72 29.76
C LEU A 276 5.08 -8.10 28.52
N SER A 277 5.12 -9.39 28.13
CA SER A 277 5.85 -9.85 26.94
C SER A 277 5.23 -9.38 25.61
N THR A 278 3.98 -8.93 25.62
CA THR A 278 3.23 -8.50 24.43
C THR A 278 2.90 -7.01 24.49
N LEU A 279 3.90 -6.18 24.80
CA LEU A 279 3.73 -4.76 24.54
C LEU A 279 3.94 -4.51 23.05
N ASP A 280 2.85 -4.46 22.30
CA ASP A 280 2.87 -4.29 20.85
C ASP A 280 3.84 -3.18 20.44
N ASN A 281 4.74 -3.51 19.51
CA ASN A 281 5.64 -2.55 18.89
C ASN A 281 4.81 -1.57 18.06
N ILE A 282 4.24 -0.54 18.68
CA ILE A 282 3.38 0.46 18.04
C ILE A 282 4.16 1.50 17.21
N ASP A 283 5.48 1.38 17.08
CA ASP A 283 6.31 2.32 16.31
C ASP A 283 5.85 2.40 14.85
N HIS A 284 5.35 1.29 14.30
CA HIS A 284 4.83 1.25 12.94
C HIS A 284 3.52 2.06 12.79
N LEU A 285 2.65 2.06 13.82
CA LEU A 285 1.43 2.88 13.84
C LEU A 285 1.76 4.35 14.03
N LEU A 286 2.67 4.66 14.95
CA LEU A 286 3.12 6.03 15.21
C LEU A 286 3.77 6.65 13.96
N LYS A 287 4.50 5.86 13.16
CA LYS A 287 5.04 6.31 11.87
C LYS A 287 3.95 6.61 10.83
N ARG A 288 2.85 5.84 10.83
CA ARG A 288 1.70 6.07 9.92
C ARG A 288 0.88 7.30 10.30
N VAL A 289 0.78 7.59 11.60
CA VAL A 289 0.02 8.73 12.13
C VAL A 289 0.88 10.01 12.21
N ALA A 290 2.21 9.89 12.17
CA ALA A 290 3.10 11.05 12.12
C ALA A 290 2.89 11.81 10.80
N SER A 291 2.56 13.10 10.90
CA SER A 291 2.45 13.98 9.75
C SER A 291 3.74 13.95 8.92
N PRO A 292 3.67 13.81 7.58
CA PRO A 292 4.84 13.97 6.72
C PRO A 292 5.43 15.35 7.02
N LYS A 293 6.67 15.39 7.53
CA LYS A 293 7.38 16.66 7.68
C LYS A 293 7.34 17.34 6.32
N LYS A 294 6.68 18.50 6.23
CA LYS A 294 6.72 19.38 5.06
C LYS A 294 8.17 19.44 4.58
N ARG A 295 8.46 18.78 3.46
CA ARG A 295 9.72 18.98 2.74
C ARG A 295 9.73 20.47 2.45
N ALA A 296 10.64 21.20 3.09
CA ALA A 296 10.92 22.55 2.66
C ALA A 296 11.34 22.43 1.19
N THR A 297 10.48 22.87 0.29
CA THR A 297 10.79 23.02 -1.13
C THR A 297 12.05 23.88 -1.22
N PRO A 298 13.10 23.43 -1.93
CA PRO A 298 14.26 24.28 -2.13
C PRO A 298 13.83 25.41 -3.07
N ARG A 299 13.61 26.60 -2.52
CA ARG A 299 13.51 27.82 -3.31
C ARG A 299 14.85 28.03 -4.00
N SER A 300 14.86 27.76 -5.31
CA SER A 300 15.89 28.24 -6.23
C SER A 300 16.01 29.76 -6.07
N SER A 301 17.15 30.24 -5.61
CA SER A 301 17.51 31.66 -5.68
C SER A 301 18.74 31.78 -6.58
N VAL A 302 18.49 32.35 -7.76
CA VAL A 302 19.49 32.76 -8.75
C VAL A 302 20.09 34.10 -8.31
N ARG A 303 21.43 34.15 -8.24
CA ARG A 303 22.33 35.33 -8.11
C ARG A 303 22.19 36.11 -6.78
N THR A 304 23.24 36.41 -6.01
CA THR A 304 24.47 37.18 -6.33
C THR A 304 25.62 36.93 -5.31
N ARG A 305 26.83 37.37 -5.72
CA ARG A 305 28.18 37.16 -5.17
C ARG A 305 28.46 37.60 -3.72
N GLU A 306 29.35 36.81 -3.10
CA GLU A 306 30.50 37.12 -2.22
C GLU A 306 30.31 37.97 -0.94
N ALA A 307 30.43 37.31 0.22
CA ALA A 307 31.44 37.64 1.24
C ALA A 307 31.59 36.51 2.28
N LYS A 308 32.84 36.10 2.49
CA LYS A 308 33.36 35.04 3.35
C LYS A 308 32.92 35.23 4.83
N ARG A 309 32.15 34.29 5.38
CA ARG A 309 32.24 33.93 6.81
C ARG A 309 32.21 32.42 6.96
N VAL A 310 33.36 31.87 7.33
CA VAL A 310 33.54 30.50 7.78
C VAL A 310 32.66 30.28 9.00
N ARG A 311 31.59 29.50 8.85
CA ARG A 311 30.83 28.95 9.96
C ARG A 311 30.81 27.45 9.78
N SER A 312 31.46 26.77 10.72
CA SER A 312 31.63 25.33 10.76
C SER A 312 30.29 24.60 10.61
N VAL A 313 30.15 23.89 9.50
CA VAL A 313 29.09 22.91 9.29
C VAL A 313 29.38 21.74 10.23
N ARG A 314 28.82 21.82 11.44
CA ARG A 314 28.67 20.62 12.28
C ARG A 314 27.51 19.85 11.68
N GLU A 315 27.84 18.95 10.78
CA GLU A 315 26.94 17.93 10.24
C GLU A 315 26.46 17.06 11.40
N SER A 316 25.41 17.51 12.08
CA SER A 316 24.70 16.67 13.04
C SER A 316 24.01 15.60 12.23
N THR A 317 24.56 14.39 12.26
CA THR A 317 23.88 13.14 11.94
C THR A 317 22.50 13.17 12.62
N ARG A 318 21.46 13.53 11.85
CA ARG A 318 20.09 13.61 12.33
C ARG A 318 19.61 12.18 12.59
N SER A 319 19.81 11.71 13.82
CA SER A 319 19.00 10.60 14.33
C SER A 319 17.52 10.97 14.12
N PRO A 320 16.67 10.07 13.58
CA PRO A 320 15.25 10.36 13.42
C PRO A 320 14.70 10.81 14.78
N PRO A 321 13.86 11.87 14.84
CA PRO A 321 13.28 12.33 16.08
C PRO A 321 12.56 11.16 16.73
N ARG A 322 12.93 10.82 17.97
CA ARG A 322 12.25 9.74 18.73
C ARG A 322 10.78 10.10 18.82
N LEU A 323 9.92 9.25 18.26
CA LEU A 323 8.47 9.42 18.36
C LEU A 323 8.08 9.19 19.83
N THR A 324 7.36 10.14 20.43
CA THR A 324 6.77 9.98 21.76
C THR A 324 5.71 8.90 21.70
N ARG A 325 5.60 8.03 22.73
CA ARG A 325 4.64 6.91 22.73
C ARG A 325 3.20 7.40 22.66
N TYR A 326 2.93 8.56 23.26
CA TYR A 326 1.64 9.22 23.30
C TYR A 326 1.71 10.60 22.62
N PRO A 327 1.49 10.70 21.30
CA PRO A 327 1.42 11.99 20.62
C PRO A 327 0.20 12.77 21.12
N VAL A 328 0.44 13.98 21.65
CA VAL A 328 -0.59 14.84 22.26
C VAL A 328 -1.79 15.09 21.35
N ARG A 329 -1.54 15.37 20.07
CA ARG A 329 -2.61 15.61 19.08
C ARG A 329 -3.51 14.39 18.90
N VAL A 330 -2.94 13.19 18.92
CA VAL A 330 -3.69 11.94 18.76
C VAL A 330 -4.51 11.64 20.02
N VAL A 331 -3.96 11.92 21.21
CA VAL A 331 -4.71 11.83 22.48
C VAL A 331 -5.92 12.77 22.46
N PHE A 332 -5.72 14.02 22.01
CA PHE A 332 -6.81 14.99 21.92
C PHE A 332 -7.85 14.66 20.84
N CYS A 333 -7.47 14.01 19.74
CA CYS A 333 -8.44 13.47 18.79
C CYS A 333 -9.41 12.47 19.44
N ALA A 334 -8.99 11.71 20.47
CA ALA A 334 -9.90 10.81 21.18
C ALA A 334 -11.03 11.58 21.89
N TYR A 335 -10.72 12.74 22.46
CA TYR A 335 -11.72 13.63 23.06
C TYR A 335 -12.63 14.22 21.98
N MET A 336 -12.09 14.67 20.84
CA MET A 336 -12.92 15.19 19.74
C MET A 336 -13.89 14.13 19.19
N ILE A 337 -13.42 12.89 19.00
CA ILE A 337 -14.26 11.76 18.56
C ILE A 337 -15.36 11.45 19.59
N LEU A 338 -15.05 11.55 20.87
CA LEU A 338 -16.00 11.27 21.95
C LEU A 338 -17.10 12.35 22.09
N GLY A 339 -16.74 13.63 21.86
CA GLY A 339 -17.68 14.76 21.98
C GLY A 339 -18.50 15.01 20.73
N HIS A 340 -17.86 14.92 19.55
CA HIS A 340 -18.46 15.30 18.28
C HIS A 340 -18.13 14.29 17.17
N PRO A 341 -18.68 13.05 17.23
CA PRO A 341 -18.43 12.05 16.20
C PRO A 341 -18.85 12.55 14.82
N ASP A 342 -19.96 13.29 14.71
CA ASP A 342 -20.51 13.78 13.44
C ASP A 342 -19.64 14.86 12.77
N ALA A 343 -18.87 15.62 13.56
CA ALA A 343 -17.94 16.62 13.03
C ALA A 343 -16.59 16.01 12.62
N VAL A 344 -16.22 14.87 13.20
CA VAL A 344 -14.94 14.19 12.95
C VAL A 344 -15.05 13.13 11.85
N PHE A 345 -16.21 12.48 11.73
CA PHE A 345 -16.45 11.44 10.73
C PHE A 345 -17.26 11.97 9.55
N SER A 346 -16.79 11.69 8.33
CA SER A 346 -17.54 11.96 7.09
C SER A 346 -18.69 10.98 6.84
N GLY A 347 -18.80 9.92 7.64
CA GLY A 347 -19.88 8.93 7.59
C GLY A 347 -19.80 7.89 8.72
N MET A 348 -20.89 7.17 8.96
CA MET A 348 -20.99 6.17 10.03
C MET A 348 -20.88 4.76 9.46
N GLY A 349 -19.74 4.10 9.69
CA GLY A 349 -19.50 2.70 9.34
C GLY A 349 -18.97 1.89 10.53
N GLU A 350 -18.76 0.59 10.32
CA GLU A 350 -18.28 -0.32 11.37
C GLU A 350 -16.94 0.11 11.96
N ARG A 351 -16.06 0.71 11.15
CA ARG A 351 -14.72 1.17 11.60
C ARG A 351 -14.83 2.43 12.45
N GLU A 352 -15.70 3.34 12.07
CA GLU A 352 -15.98 4.60 12.77
C GLU A 352 -16.65 4.31 14.12
N ILE A 353 -17.57 3.34 14.18
CA ILE A 353 -18.17 2.82 15.42
C ILE A 353 -17.10 2.17 16.33
N ALA A 354 -16.23 1.34 15.77
CA ALA A 354 -15.14 0.70 16.53
C ALA A 354 -14.12 1.73 17.07
N LEU A 355 -13.80 2.75 16.26
CA LEU A 355 -12.95 3.87 16.67
C LEU A 355 -13.60 4.69 17.79
N ALA A 356 -14.89 5.03 17.68
CA ALA A 356 -15.61 5.76 18.72
C ALA A 356 -15.63 4.99 20.05
N LYS A 357 -15.93 3.69 20.02
CA LYS A 357 -15.92 2.81 21.21
C LYS A 357 -14.54 2.71 21.84
N SER A 358 -13.48 2.55 21.03
CA SER A 358 -12.11 2.48 21.54
C SER A 358 -11.60 3.84 22.06
N ALA A 359 -12.03 4.95 21.48
CA ALA A 359 -11.75 6.31 21.97
C ALA A 359 -12.42 6.56 23.33
N GLU A 360 -13.68 6.16 23.48
CA GLU A 360 -14.41 6.25 24.75
C GLU A 360 -13.71 5.46 25.87
N GLU A 361 -13.34 4.21 25.58
CA GLU A 361 -12.64 3.35 26.55
C GLU A 361 -11.27 3.92 26.93
N PHE A 362 -10.53 4.47 25.96
CA PHE A 362 -9.25 5.14 26.21
C PHE A 362 -9.42 6.37 27.11
N VAL A 363 -10.37 7.25 26.83
CA VAL A 363 -10.64 8.46 27.64
C VAL A 363 -11.04 8.08 29.06
N LYS A 364 -11.92 7.09 29.22
CA LYS A 364 -12.31 6.55 30.54
C LYS A 364 -11.08 6.09 31.34
N MET A 365 -10.21 5.29 30.72
CA MET A 365 -9.01 4.77 31.39
C MET A 365 -7.99 5.87 31.72
N PHE A 366 -7.88 6.90 30.89
CA PHE A 366 -7.01 8.05 31.13
C PHE A 366 -7.52 8.94 32.27
N GLU A 367 -8.82 9.21 32.34
CA GLU A 367 -9.42 9.97 33.44
C GLU A 367 -9.38 9.22 34.76
N LEU A 368 -9.60 7.90 34.76
CA LEU A 368 -9.39 7.08 35.95
C LEU A 368 -7.93 7.11 36.43
N LEU A 369 -6.97 7.15 35.52
CA LEU A 369 -5.56 7.31 35.88
C LEU A 369 -5.28 8.68 36.50
N LEU A 370 -5.88 9.74 35.97
CA LEU A 370 -5.79 11.10 36.53
C LEU A 370 -6.38 11.16 37.95
N LYS A 371 -7.56 10.57 38.17
CA LYS A 371 -8.18 10.48 39.49
C LYS A 371 -7.29 9.73 40.49
N ILE A 372 -6.72 8.59 40.11
CA ILE A 372 -5.80 7.86 40.99
C ILE A 372 -4.53 8.66 41.33
N ILE A 373 -4.05 9.50 40.40
CA ILE A 373 -2.90 10.39 40.65
C ILE A 373 -3.25 11.49 41.65
N GLN A 374 -4.48 12.02 41.59
CA GLN A 374 -4.93 13.14 42.42
C GLN A 374 -5.44 12.70 43.80
N GLU A 375 -6.29 11.69 43.86
CA GLU A 375 -7.03 11.27 45.07
C GLU A 375 -6.40 10.03 45.73
N GLY A 376 -5.47 9.36 45.05
CA GLY A 376 -4.90 8.09 45.48
C GLY A 376 -5.71 6.88 44.99
N PRO A 377 -5.35 5.64 45.40
CA PRO A 377 -6.05 4.43 44.96
C PRO A 377 -7.52 4.47 45.35
N VAL A 378 -8.40 4.57 44.36
CA VAL A 378 -9.86 4.67 44.57
C VAL A 378 -10.39 3.33 45.10
N GLN A 379 -11.07 3.37 46.26
CA GLN A 379 -11.99 2.33 46.71
C GLN A 379 -13.40 2.83 46.43
N SER A 380 -14.13 2.23 45.49
CA SER A 380 -15.55 2.54 45.36
C SER A 380 -16.31 1.80 46.45
N SER A 381 -16.79 2.54 47.46
CA SER A 381 -17.87 2.06 48.31
C SER A 381 -19.20 2.35 47.63
N ASP A 382 -19.92 1.26 47.34
CA ASP A 382 -21.37 1.10 47.42
C ASP A 382 -22.27 1.45 46.21
N LYS A 383 -23.20 0.50 46.03
CA LYS A 383 -24.49 0.46 45.32
C LYS A 383 -24.57 0.58 43.79
N GLU A 384 -24.92 -0.57 43.21
CA GLU A 384 -25.89 -0.74 42.13
C GLU A 384 -25.43 -0.34 40.72
N SER A 385 -24.66 -1.22 40.08
CA SER A 385 -24.69 -1.44 38.62
C SER A 385 -23.86 -2.67 38.25
N ASP A 386 -24.51 -3.63 37.59
CA ASP A 386 -23.93 -4.87 37.10
C ASP A 386 -22.83 -4.62 36.05
N SER A 387 -21.58 -4.55 36.49
CA SER A 387 -20.46 -4.92 35.63
C SER A 387 -19.32 -5.51 36.46
N VAL A 388 -18.97 -6.74 36.10
CA VAL A 388 -17.99 -7.57 36.79
C VAL A 388 -16.60 -6.92 36.64
N ALA A 389 -16.04 -6.51 37.80
CA ALA A 389 -14.63 -6.20 38.09
C ALA A 389 -14.27 -4.73 38.37
N LEU A 390 -14.72 -4.20 39.53
CA LEU A 390 -14.04 -3.07 40.17
C LEU A 390 -13.34 -3.51 41.46
N LYS A 391 -12.28 -4.34 41.28
CA LYS A 391 -11.32 -4.71 42.33
C LYS A 391 -10.28 -3.59 42.44
N ARG A 392 -10.07 -3.04 43.65
CA ARG A 392 -9.04 -2.01 44.02
C ARG A 392 -8.00 -1.74 42.93
N CYS A 393 -8.16 -0.66 42.17
CA CYS A 393 -7.23 -0.30 41.10
C CYS A 393 -6.00 0.40 41.67
N THR A 394 -4.86 -0.30 41.72
CA THR A 394 -3.57 0.34 42.01
C THR A 394 -3.14 1.23 40.84
N PHE A 395 -2.34 2.27 41.11
CA PHE A 395 -1.73 3.11 40.07
C PHE A 395 -1.02 2.28 38.99
N ARG A 396 -0.40 1.16 39.38
CA ARG A 396 0.33 0.28 38.47
C ARG A 396 -0.59 -0.51 37.54
N SER A 397 -1.66 -1.09 38.08
CA SER A 397 -2.66 -1.80 37.27
C SER A 397 -3.39 -0.84 36.32
N GLN A 398 -3.69 0.38 36.79
CA GLN A 398 -4.32 1.40 35.94
C GLN A 398 -3.39 1.89 34.83
N LEU A 399 -2.09 2.05 35.08
CA LEU A 399 -1.12 2.39 34.03
C LEU A 399 -1.06 1.33 32.92
N VAL A 400 -1.23 0.05 33.26
CA VAL A 400 -1.27 -1.05 32.27
C VAL A 400 -2.58 -1.02 31.50
N ALA A 401 -3.72 -0.82 32.18
CA ALA A 401 -5.03 -0.70 31.54
C ALA A 401 -5.09 0.49 30.58
N PHE A 402 -4.56 1.65 31.00
CA PHE A 402 -4.40 2.85 30.17
C PHE A 402 -3.59 2.56 28.91
N ASP A 403 -2.42 1.92 29.03
CA ASP A 403 -1.57 1.65 27.87
C ASP A 403 -2.20 0.62 26.92
N LYS A 404 -2.94 -0.36 27.45
CA LYS A 404 -3.71 -1.31 26.64
C LYS A 404 -4.83 -0.62 25.86
N ALA A 405 -5.60 0.25 26.52
CA ALA A 405 -6.66 1.03 25.88
C ALA A 405 -6.09 1.97 24.82
N TRP A 406 -4.94 2.61 25.09
CA TRP A 406 -4.21 3.42 24.11
C TRP A 406 -3.81 2.62 22.86
N CYS A 407 -3.25 1.42 23.01
CA CYS A 407 -2.87 0.58 21.87
C CYS A 407 -4.10 0.18 21.03
N SER A 408 -5.22 -0.16 21.67
CA SER A 408 -6.48 -0.48 20.97
C SER A 408 -7.02 0.72 20.19
N TYR A 409 -7.06 1.90 20.82
CA TYR A 409 -7.46 3.16 20.19
C TYR A 409 -6.53 3.52 19.02
N LEU A 410 -5.20 3.48 19.22
CA LEU A 410 -4.22 3.85 18.20
C LEU A 410 -4.29 2.95 16.96
N ASN A 411 -4.56 1.65 17.15
CA ASN A 411 -4.80 0.72 16.04
C ASN A 411 -6.02 1.15 15.22
N CYS A 412 -7.17 1.37 15.87
CA CYS A 412 -8.39 1.81 15.20
C CYS A 412 -8.19 3.17 14.52
N PHE A 413 -7.51 4.09 15.19
CA PHE A 413 -7.23 5.43 14.70
C PHE A 413 -6.31 5.41 13.46
N ALA A 414 -5.27 4.58 13.46
CA ALA A 414 -4.37 4.45 12.32
C ALA A 414 -5.07 3.83 11.10
N VAL A 415 -5.94 2.83 11.30
CA VAL A 415 -6.74 2.23 10.23
C VAL A 415 -7.73 3.24 9.65
N TRP A 416 -8.43 3.97 10.51
CA TRP A 416 -9.34 5.03 10.09
C TRP A 416 -8.61 6.13 9.34
N LYS A 417 -7.47 6.64 9.84
CA LYS A 417 -6.71 7.71 9.19
C LYS A 417 -6.19 7.37 7.80
N VAL A 418 -5.88 6.10 7.53
CA VAL A 418 -5.49 5.68 6.18
C VAL A 418 -6.68 5.75 5.22
N LYS A 419 -7.86 5.28 5.65
CA LYS A 419 -9.10 5.35 4.86
C LYS A 419 -9.53 6.80 4.64
N ASP A 420 -9.51 7.62 5.68
CA ASP A 420 -9.82 9.06 5.66
C ASP A 420 -8.96 9.80 4.62
N ALA A 421 -7.65 9.51 4.58
CA ALA A 421 -6.76 10.07 3.58
C ALA A 421 -7.07 9.59 2.15
N GLN A 422 -7.44 8.32 1.97
CA GLN A 422 -7.84 7.77 0.66
C GLN A 422 -9.13 8.40 0.15
N SER A 423 -10.15 8.52 1.02
CA SER A 423 -11.41 9.17 0.67
C SER A 423 -11.20 10.64 0.31
N LEU A 424 -10.34 11.35 1.06
CA LEU A 424 -9.99 12.74 0.71
C LEU A 424 -9.28 12.83 -0.65
N GLU A 425 -8.39 11.90 -0.98
CA GLU A 425 -7.74 11.84 -2.29
C GLU A 425 -8.76 11.61 -3.42
N GLU A 426 -9.68 10.67 -3.24
CA GLU A 426 -10.76 10.40 -4.19
C GLU A 426 -11.67 11.62 -4.39
N ASP A 427 -12.02 12.33 -3.32
CA ASP A 427 -12.82 13.54 -3.38
C ASP A 427 -12.08 14.70 -4.07
N LEU A 428 -10.77 14.85 -3.81
CA LEU A 428 -9.94 15.84 -4.51
C LEU A 428 -9.82 15.53 -6.01
N VAL A 429 -9.64 14.25 -6.38
CA VAL A 429 -9.63 13.82 -7.78
C VAL A 429 -10.99 14.07 -8.42
N ARG A 430 -12.08 13.73 -7.75
CA ARG A 430 -13.44 14.00 -8.24
C ARG A 430 -13.70 15.49 -8.44
N ALA A 431 -13.31 16.32 -7.48
CA ALA A 431 -13.42 17.77 -7.58
C ALA A 431 -12.58 18.32 -8.74
N ALA A 432 -11.36 17.83 -8.93
CA ALA A 432 -10.53 18.19 -10.09
C ALA A 432 -11.18 17.79 -11.42
N CYS A 433 -11.70 16.56 -11.53
CA CYS A 433 -12.42 16.11 -12.73
C CYS A 433 -13.69 16.93 -13.00
N GLN A 434 -14.44 17.31 -11.95
CA GLN A 434 -15.62 18.16 -12.08
C GLN A 434 -15.26 19.58 -12.50
N LEU A 435 -14.16 20.15 -11.97
CA LEU A 435 -13.63 21.43 -12.41
C LEU A 435 -13.19 21.36 -13.88
N GLU A 436 -12.48 20.32 -14.30
CA GLU A 436 -12.11 20.12 -15.70
C GLU A 436 -13.35 19.99 -16.61
N ALA A 437 -14.34 19.18 -16.22
CA ALA A 437 -15.57 19.02 -16.98
C ALA A 437 -16.38 20.33 -17.07
N SER A 438 -16.49 21.07 -15.97
CA SER A 438 -17.14 22.38 -15.93
C SER A 438 -16.40 23.40 -16.78
N MET A 439 -15.06 23.39 -16.78
CA MET A 439 -14.26 24.24 -17.66
C MET A 439 -14.46 23.89 -19.14
N ILE A 440 -14.49 22.61 -19.50
CA ILE A 440 -14.75 22.12 -20.87
C ILE A 440 -16.16 22.54 -21.34
N GLN A 441 -17.16 22.40 -20.48
CA GLN A 441 -18.55 22.76 -20.76
C GLN A 441 -18.72 24.29 -20.90
N THR A 442 -18.15 25.06 -19.98
CA THR A 442 -18.19 26.54 -20.02
C THR A 442 -17.42 27.09 -21.22
N CYS A 443 -16.35 26.40 -21.62
CA CYS A 443 -15.58 26.72 -22.82
C CYS A 443 -16.19 26.17 -24.14
N LYS A 444 -17.34 25.49 -24.13
CA LYS A 444 -17.98 24.90 -25.33
C LYS A 444 -17.02 24.10 -26.24
N LEU A 445 -16.19 23.25 -25.65
CA LEU A 445 -15.31 22.35 -26.40
C LEU A 445 -16.09 21.11 -26.86
N THR A 446 -17.00 21.25 -27.83
CA THR A 446 -17.59 20.09 -28.53
C THR A 446 -16.68 19.67 -29.70
N PRO A 447 -16.45 18.36 -29.94
CA PRO A 447 -15.60 17.89 -31.06
C PRO A 447 -16.20 18.16 -32.44
N GLU A 448 -17.50 18.44 -32.50
CA GLU A 448 -18.24 18.73 -33.73
C GLU A 448 -19.14 19.96 -33.49
N GLY A 449 -18.91 21.04 -34.24
CA GLY A 449 -19.90 22.10 -34.45
C GLY A 449 -19.43 23.55 -34.29
N GLY A 450 -19.09 24.19 -35.42
CA GLY A 450 -19.35 25.61 -35.70
C GLY A 450 -18.55 26.68 -34.95
N SER A 451 -17.36 27.03 -35.45
CA SER A 451 -16.44 28.04 -34.93
C SER A 451 -16.81 29.51 -35.19
N ASP A 452 -18.07 29.86 -35.46
CA ASP A 452 -18.35 31.13 -36.15
C ASP A 452 -18.92 32.28 -35.30
N ARG A 453 -19.08 32.12 -33.98
CA ARG A 453 -19.59 33.22 -33.12
C ARG A 453 -18.98 33.34 -31.71
N LEU A 454 -17.72 32.97 -31.52
CA LEU A 454 -17.03 33.20 -30.23
C LEU A 454 -16.16 34.46 -30.31
N THR A 455 -16.40 35.41 -29.39
CA THR A 455 -15.61 36.63 -29.18
C THR A 455 -14.15 36.31 -28.92
N HIS A 456 -13.24 37.23 -29.28
CA HIS A 456 -11.78 37.05 -29.19
C HIS A 456 -11.33 36.61 -27.78
N ASP A 457 -11.97 37.12 -26.73
CA ASP A 457 -11.66 36.77 -25.34
C ASP A 457 -12.04 35.33 -24.98
N MET A 458 -13.15 34.81 -25.52
CA MET A 458 -13.54 33.40 -25.32
C MET A 458 -12.59 32.43 -26.03
N LYS A 459 -11.98 32.83 -27.15
CA LYS A 459 -10.92 32.05 -27.82
C LYS A 459 -9.62 32.04 -27.02
N ALA A 460 -9.24 33.18 -26.42
CA ALA A 460 -8.07 33.27 -25.55
C ALA A 460 -8.23 32.39 -24.30
N ILE A 461 -9.43 32.42 -23.68
CA ILE A 461 -9.77 31.57 -22.53
C ILE A 461 -9.71 30.08 -22.92
N GLN A 462 -10.30 29.67 -24.06
CA GLN A 462 -10.17 28.30 -24.58
C GLN A 462 -8.71 27.86 -24.72
N HIS A 463 -7.85 28.71 -25.29
CA HIS A 463 -6.44 28.40 -25.50
C HIS A 463 -5.68 28.23 -24.19
N GLN A 464 -5.93 29.10 -23.21
CA GLN A 464 -5.34 29.02 -21.87
C GLN A 464 -5.75 27.73 -21.15
N VAL A 465 -7.03 27.34 -21.28
CA VAL A 465 -7.60 26.13 -20.67
C VAL A 465 -7.04 24.86 -21.30
N ILE A 466 -6.90 24.81 -22.63
CA ILE A 466 -6.26 23.68 -23.33
C ILE A 466 -4.81 23.51 -22.89
N ILE A 467 -4.07 24.61 -22.72
CA ILE A 467 -2.68 24.57 -22.23
C ILE A 467 -2.63 24.06 -20.79
N LEU A 468 -3.51 24.53 -19.91
CA LEU A 468 -3.58 24.08 -18.50
C LEU A 468 -3.92 22.58 -18.38
N VAL A 469 -4.89 22.09 -19.16
CA VAL A 469 -5.28 20.66 -19.20
C VAL A 469 -4.17 19.77 -19.79
N ASN A 470 -3.41 20.27 -20.77
CA ASN A 470 -2.28 19.53 -21.30
C ASN A 470 -1.07 19.53 -20.34
N CYS A 471 -0.87 20.60 -19.58
CA CYS A 471 0.14 20.65 -18.54
C CYS A 471 -0.19 19.73 -17.35
N SER A 472 -1.47 19.60 -16.96
CA SER A 472 -1.88 18.70 -15.86
C SER A 472 -1.72 17.21 -16.19
N LYS A 473 -1.79 16.82 -17.47
CA LYS A 473 -1.57 15.43 -17.92
C LYS A 473 -0.09 15.00 -18.04
N LEU A 474 0.85 15.95 -17.93
CA LEU A 474 2.29 15.72 -18.08
C LEU A 474 3.05 15.64 -16.75
N SER A 475 2.38 15.90 -15.63
CA SER A 475 2.87 15.74 -14.25
C SER A 475 2.24 14.54 -13.58
#